data_AF-A0A6B2Z760-F1
#
_entry.id   AF-A0A6B2Z760-F1
#
_cell.length_a   1.000
_cell.length_b   1.000
_cell.length_c   1.000
_cell.angle_alpha   90.00
_cell.angle_beta   90.00
_cell.angle_gamma   90.00
#
_symmetry.space_group_name_H-M   'P 1'
#
loop_
_entity.id
_entity.type
_entity.pdbx_description
1 polymer ?
#
loop_
_entity_poly.entity_id
_entity_poly.type
_entity_poly.pdbx_seq_one_letter_code
_entity_poly.pdbx_strand_id
1 'polypeptide(L)'
;MALFNDLIEVRRTPLVEDEYGHHRDWDTYAVVWSGLGAGVPYLRSRKAETPVRETTMNKATIYLPGNLDVDSSDRILFQSKLWTPEGEPWKWKLGSRQYTMLHVRGVTK
;
A
#
# COMPACT_ATOMS: atom_id res chain seq x y z
N MET A 1 -12.73 21.90 1.52
CA MET A 1 -12.26 20.77 0.69
C MET A 1 -11.35 19.91 1.55
N ALA A 2 -11.78 18.71 1.95
CA ALA A 2 -10.91 17.79 2.65
C ALA A 2 -9.94 17.16 1.64
N LEU A 3 -8.63 17.26 1.92
CA LEU A 3 -7.58 16.64 1.10
C LEU A 3 -7.61 15.11 1.21
N PHE A 4 -8.22 14.56 2.26
CA PHE A 4 -8.33 13.14 2.53
C PHE A 4 -9.79 12.71 2.52
N ASN A 5 -10.18 11.92 1.53
CA ASN A 5 -11.55 11.44 1.35
C ASN A 5 -11.63 9.93 1.16
N ASP A 6 -10.48 9.27 0.94
CA ASP A 6 -10.45 7.84 0.69
C ASP A 6 -10.20 7.10 1.99
N LEU A 7 -11.03 6.10 2.29
CA LEU A 7 -10.75 5.18 3.38
C LEU A 7 -9.59 4.27 2.99
N ILE A 8 -8.54 4.29 3.79
CA ILE A 8 -7.34 3.48 3.57
C ILE A 8 -7.03 2.71 4.85
N GLU A 9 -6.68 1.44 4.69
CA GLU A 9 -6.23 0.58 5.80
C GLU A 9 -4.85 0.00 5.49
N VAL A 10 -3.95 0.08 6.46
CA VAL A 10 -2.65 -0.59 6.43
C VAL A 10 -2.74 -1.84 7.28
N ARG A 11 -2.47 -2.99 6.66
CA ARG A 11 -2.57 -4.31 7.27
C ARG A 11 -1.19 -4.95 7.33
N ARG A 12 -0.83 -5.46 8.50
CA ARG A 12 0.41 -6.19 8.74
C ARG A 12 0.09 -7.59 9.25
N THR A 13 0.73 -8.56 8.65
CA THR A 13 0.68 -9.96 9.08
C THR A 13 1.88 -10.28 9.96
N PRO A 14 1.70 -11.07 11.03
CA PRO A 14 2.82 -11.65 11.74
C PRO A 14 3.60 -12.60 10.82
N LEU A 15 4.87 -12.80 11.15
CA LEU A 15 5.69 -13.84 10.54
C LEU A 15 5.47 -15.12 11.35
N VAL A 16 4.98 -16.17 10.72
CA VAL A 16 4.75 -17.47 11.33
C VAL A 16 5.92 -18.37 10.96
N GLU A 17 6.45 -19.10 11.94
CA GLU A 17 7.48 -20.12 11.75
C GLU A 17 6.81 -21.48 11.59
N ASP A 18 7.18 -22.18 10.53
CA ASP A 18 6.72 -23.53 10.21
C ASP A 18 7.92 -24.44 9.95
N GLU A 19 7.70 -25.76 9.83
CA GLU A 19 8.75 -26.77 9.64
C GLU A 19 9.62 -26.51 8.38
N TYR A 20 9.10 -25.75 7.42
CA TYR A 20 9.77 -25.40 6.16
C TYR A 20 10.30 -23.95 6.11
N GLY A 21 10.22 -23.21 7.22
CA GLY A 21 10.76 -21.86 7.36
C GLY A 21 9.73 -20.80 7.76
N HIS A 22 10.05 -19.53 7.49
CA HIS A 22 9.19 -18.40 7.84
C HIS A 22 8.26 -18.02 6.68
N HIS A 23 6.95 -18.00 6.94
CA HIS A 23 5.96 -17.49 5.99
C HIS A 23 5.05 -16.44 6.66
N ARG A 24 4.32 -15.70 5.83
CA ARG A 24 3.39 -14.67 6.29
C ARG A 24 1.97 -15.16 6.10
N ASP A 25 1.23 -15.27 7.20
CA ASP A 25 -0.16 -15.72 7.21
C ASP A 25 -1.14 -14.54 7.02
N TRP A 26 -1.59 -14.35 5.79
CA TRP A 26 -2.56 -13.28 5.47
C TRP A 26 -4.00 -13.59 5.90
N ASP A 27 -4.31 -14.81 6.36
CA ASP A 27 -5.59 -15.09 7.00
C ASP A 27 -5.68 -14.42 8.39
N THR A 28 -4.52 -14.21 9.03
CA THR A 28 -4.38 -13.53 10.33
C THR A 28 -3.66 -12.20 10.18
N TYR A 29 -4.37 -11.09 9.97
CA TYR A 29 -3.76 -9.75 9.85
C TYR A 29 -4.17 -8.79 10.98
N ALA A 30 -3.25 -7.91 11.36
CA ALA A 30 -3.49 -6.78 12.23
C ALA A 30 -3.62 -5.49 11.41
N VAL A 31 -4.56 -4.62 11.77
CA VAL A 31 -4.69 -3.28 11.18
C VAL A 31 -3.73 -2.36 11.91
N VAL A 32 -2.62 -1.99 11.24
CA VAL A 32 -1.62 -1.06 11.78
C VAL A 32 -2.16 0.37 11.78
N TRP A 33 -2.95 0.70 10.77
CA TRP A 33 -3.56 2.01 10.64
C TRP A 33 -4.84 1.93 9.81
N SER A 34 -5.84 2.73 10.17
CA SER A 34 -7.06 2.93 9.39
C SER A 34 -7.49 4.39 9.51
N GLY A 35 -7.88 4.98 8.39
CA GLY A 35 -8.34 6.37 8.38
C GLY A 35 -8.52 6.93 6.98
N LEU A 36 -8.80 8.22 6.93
CA LEU A 36 -8.91 8.95 5.68
C LEU A 36 -7.52 9.32 5.17
N GLY A 37 -7.22 8.92 3.94
CA GLY A 37 -6.07 9.32 3.16
C GLY A 37 -6.48 9.84 1.78
N ALA A 38 -5.50 10.01 0.91
CA ALA A 38 -5.70 10.37 -0.48
C ALA A 38 -4.95 9.37 -1.36
N GLY A 39 -5.68 8.62 -2.16
CA GLY A 39 -5.08 7.72 -3.14
C GLY A 39 -5.18 8.31 -4.54
N VAL A 40 -4.03 8.51 -5.18
CA VAL A 40 -3.93 8.96 -6.57
C VAL A 40 -3.52 7.75 -7.44
N PRO A 41 -4.47 7.04 -8.06
CA PRO A 41 -4.14 5.95 -8.97
C PRO A 41 -3.41 6.49 -10.20
N TYR A 42 -2.24 5.94 -10.52
CA TYR A 42 -1.60 6.20 -11.81
C TYR A 42 -2.35 5.40 -12.88
N LEU A 43 -3.29 6.07 -13.55
CA LEU A 43 -4.05 5.51 -14.68
C LEU A 43 -3.19 5.22 -15.92
N ARG A 44 -1.89 5.59 -15.92
CA ARG A 44 -0.97 5.11 -16.96
C ARG A 44 -0.61 3.66 -16.67
N SER A 45 -1.44 2.75 -17.14
CA SER A 45 -1.08 1.35 -17.36
C SER A 45 0.19 1.33 -18.20
N ARG A 46 1.33 1.11 -17.54
CA ARG A 46 2.60 0.94 -18.25
C ARG A 46 2.48 -0.38 -19.01
N LYS A 47 2.23 -0.32 -20.32
CA LYS A 47 2.40 -1.48 -21.20
C LYS A 47 3.84 -1.93 -21.01
N ALA A 48 4.03 -3.07 -20.35
CA ALA A 48 5.31 -3.75 -20.40
C ALA A 48 5.56 -4.08 -21.88
N GLU A 49 6.73 -3.69 -22.41
CA GLU A 49 7.23 -4.19 -23.69
C GLU A 49 7.47 -5.70 -23.53
N THR A 50 6.41 -6.49 -23.72
CA THR A 50 6.26 -7.91 -24.14
C THR A 50 7.33 -8.94 -23.70
N PRO A 51 6.99 -10.17 -23.21
CA PRO A 51 5.79 -10.94 -23.55
C PRO A 51 4.95 -11.51 -22.37
N VAL A 52 3.64 -11.55 -22.61
CA VAL A 52 2.65 -12.57 -22.20
C VAL A 52 2.62 -12.98 -20.72
N ARG A 53 2.07 -12.11 -19.87
CA ARG A 53 1.19 -12.55 -18.78
C ARG A 53 -0.08 -11.69 -18.86
N GLU A 54 -1.25 -12.31 -18.79
CA GLU A 54 -2.55 -11.64 -18.60
C GLU A 54 -2.58 -11.00 -17.21
N THR A 55 -1.68 -10.06 -16.95
CA THR A 55 -1.45 -9.54 -15.62
C THR A 55 -1.07 -8.09 -15.77
N THR A 56 -2.06 -7.23 -15.57
CA THR A 56 -1.87 -5.78 -15.61
C THR A 56 -1.35 -5.33 -14.26
N MET A 57 -0.19 -4.67 -14.27
CA MET A 57 0.38 -4.04 -13.09
C MET A 57 -0.11 -2.58 -13.01
N ASN A 58 -0.93 -2.30 -12.02
CA ASN A 58 -1.41 -0.97 -11.71
C ASN A 58 -0.52 -0.35 -10.63
N LYS A 59 -0.30 0.96 -10.71
CA LYS A 59 0.42 1.71 -9.67
C LYS A 59 -0.46 2.81 -9.11
N ALA A 60 -0.26 3.19 -7.86
CA ALA A 60 -0.89 4.34 -7.24
C ALA A 60 0.08 5.00 -6.26
N THR A 61 -0.13 6.29 -5.99
CA THR A 61 0.52 6.98 -4.88
C THR A 61 -0.53 7.22 -3.80
N ILE A 62 -0.24 6.80 -2.58
CA ILE A 62 -1.10 7.01 -1.42
C ILE A 62 -0.44 8.02 -0.50
N TYR A 63 -1.24 8.98 -0.05
CA TYR A 63 -0.87 9.98 0.95
C TYR A 63 -1.68 9.72 2.22
N LEU A 64 -0.98 9.52 3.33
CA LEU A 64 -1.55 9.26 4.63
C LEU A 64 -1.22 10.40 5.60
N PRO A 65 -2.16 10.85 6.44
CA PRO A 65 -1.87 11.83 7.48
C PRO A 65 -1.01 11.21 8.58
N GLY A 66 -0.01 11.98 9.05
CA GLY A 66 0.89 11.59 10.12
C GLY A 66 2.19 10.92 9.65
N ASN A 67 3.07 10.64 10.62
CA ASN A 67 4.26 9.82 10.44
C ASN A 67 3.87 8.36 10.72
N LEU A 68 3.55 7.61 9.66
CA LEU A 68 3.16 6.21 9.78
C LEU A 68 4.35 5.29 9.53
N ASP A 69 4.40 4.22 10.30
CA ASP A 69 5.40 3.18 10.16
C ASP A 69 4.89 2.05 9.26
N VAL A 70 4.99 2.29 7.95
CA VAL A 70 4.58 1.33 6.91
C VAL A 70 5.81 0.57 6.43
N ASP A 71 5.75 -0.75 6.46
CA ASP A 71 6.76 -1.65 5.93
C ASP A 71 6.43 -1.99 4.47
N SER A 72 7.44 -2.20 3.63
CA SER A 72 7.37 -2.85 2.31
C SER A 72 6.52 -4.12 2.27
N SER A 73 6.46 -4.79 3.41
CA SER A 73 5.79 -6.05 3.67
C SER A 73 4.29 -5.95 3.92
N ASP A 74 3.82 -4.75 4.23
CA ASP A 74 2.42 -4.51 4.58
C ASP A 74 1.52 -4.60 3.34
N ARG A 75 0.22 -4.72 3.57
CA ARG A 75 -0.80 -4.62 2.51
C ARG A 75 -1.69 -3.45 2.79
N ILE A 76 -2.04 -2.73 1.74
CA ILE A 76 -2.83 -1.51 1.85
C ILE A 76 -4.16 -1.75 1.17
N LEU A 77 -5.24 -1.69 1.93
CA LEU A 77 -6.58 -1.70 1.39
C LEU A 77 -6.93 -0.28 0.94
N PHE A 78 -7.18 -0.12 -0.36
CA PHE A 78 -7.60 1.15 -0.96
C PHE A 78 -8.56 0.86 -2.11
N GLN A 79 -9.72 1.53 -2.13
CA GLN A 79 -10.82 1.29 -3.08
C GLN A 79 -11.25 -0.19 -3.15
N SER A 80 -11.38 -0.84 -1.98
CA SER A 80 -11.71 -2.27 -1.86
C SER A 80 -10.75 -3.22 -2.57
N LYS A 81 -9.53 -2.75 -2.89
CA LYS A 81 -8.46 -3.54 -3.50
C LYS A 81 -7.25 -3.56 -2.58
N LEU A 82 -6.57 -4.69 -2.57
CA LEU A 82 -5.31 -4.85 -1.84
C LEU A 82 -4.15 -4.44 -2.74
N TRP A 83 -3.35 -3.53 -2.23
CA TRP A 83 -2.15 -3.01 -2.87
C TRP A 83 -0.93 -3.38 -2.04
N THR A 84 0.21 -3.54 -2.72
CA THR A 84 1.51 -3.77 -2.07
C THR A 84 2.32 -2.48 -2.14
N PRO A 85 2.92 -2.01 -1.03
CA PRO A 85 3.91 -0.95 -1.06
C PRO A 85 5.03 -1.26 -2.07
N GLU A 86 5.49 -0.23 -2.76
CA GLU A 86 6.63 -0.27 -3.68
C GLU A 86 7.64 0.77 -3.21
N GLY A 87 8.77 0.31 -2.67
CA GLY A 87 9.81 1.17 -2.12
C GLY A 87 9.54 1.63 -0.69
N GLU A 88 10.36 2.58 -0.22
CA GLU A 88 10.28 3.11 1.13
C GLU A 88 9.23 4.23 1.25
N PRO A 89 8.51 4.32 2.39
CA PRO A 89 7.58 5.41 2.63
C PRO A 89 8.34 6.73 2.75
N TRP A 90 7.94 7.71 1.95
CA TRP A 90 8.48 9.06 2.04
C TRP A 90 7.72 9.86 3.09
N LYS A 91 8.42 10.17 4.19
CA LYS A 91 7.89 10.97 5.29
C LYS A 91 8.22 12.44 5.06
N TRP A 92 7.19 13.28 5.06
CA TRP A 92 7.36 14.73 4.94
C TRP A 92 6.76 15.47 6.15
N LYS A 93 7.26 16.67 6.41
CA LYS A 93 6.77 17.54 7.50
C LYS A 93 6.60 18.95 6.96
N LEU A 94 5.38 19.48 7.06
CA LEU A 94 5.05 20.86 6.71
C LEU A 94 4.56 21.58 7.98
N GLY A 95 5.48 22.28 8.65
CA GLY A 95 5.21 22.91 9.94
C GLY A 95 4.88 21.86 11.03
N SER A 96 3.69 21.95 11.62
CA SER A 96 3.19 20.98 12.61
C SER A 96 2.55 19.73 11.98
N ARG A 97 2.29 19.74 10.67
CA ARG A 97 1.64 18.62 9.99
C ARG A 97 2.67 17.66 9.43
N GLN A 98 2.50 16.38 9.74
CA GLN A 98 3.28 15.29 9.17
C GLN A 98 2.42 14.50 8.20
N TYR A 99 3.04 13.97 7.16
CA TYR A 99 2.36 13.03 6.28
C TYR A 99 3.35 12.00 5.73
N THR A 100 2.79 10.89 5.29
CA THR A 100 3.52 9.77 4.72
C THR A 100 3.00 9.53 3.32
N MET A 101 3.88 9.69 2.32
CA MET A 101 3.61 9.32 0.95
C MET A 101 4.22 7.94 0.68
N LEU A 102 3.47 7.09 -0.01
CA LEU A 102 3.95 5.78 -0.39
C LEU A 102 3.48 5.43 -1.80
N HIS A 103 4.35 4.79 -2.56
CA HIS A 103 3.96 4.20 -3.83
C HIS A 103 3.44 2.80 -3.57
N VAL A 104 2.41 2.41 -4.30
CA VAL A 104 1.84 1.08 -4.21
C VAL A 104 1.61 0.50 -5.59
N ARG A 105 1.68 -0.83 -5.68
CA ARG A 105 1.37 -1.60 -6.88
C ARG A 105 0.26 -2.61 -6.61
N GLY A 106 -0.64 -2.74 -7.57
CA GLY A 106 -1.72 -3.70 -7.58
C GLY A 106 -1.57 -4.59 -8.79
N VAL A 107 -1.76 -5.90 -8.60
CA VAL A 107 -1.69 -6.87 -9.69
C VAL A 107 -3.11 -7.30 -10.00
N THR A 108 -3.57 -7.06 -11.23
CA THR A 108 -4.90 -7.48 -11.69
C THR A 108 -4.72 -8.51 -12.79
N LYS A 109 -5.39 -9.67 -12.66
CA LYS A 109 -5.47 -10.69 -13.71
C LYS A 109 -6.60 -10.34 -14.68
#